data_AF-A0A917RFR8-F1
#
_entry.id   AF-A0A917RFR8-F1
#
_cell.length_a   1.000
_cell.length_b   1.000
_cell.length_c   1.000
_cell.angle_alpha   90.00
_cell.angle_beta   90.00
_cell.angle_gamma   90.00
#
_symmetry.space_group_name_H-M   'P 1'
#
loop_
_entity.id
_entity.type
_entity.pdbx_description
1 polymer ?
#
loop_
_entity_poly.entity_id
_entity_poly.type
_entity_poly.pdbx_seq_one_letter_code
_entity_poly.pdbx_strand_id
1 'polypeptide(L)'
;MAERIAGKIFRSREEVIASGGKPLTEEERDAAIAQFEDWDKNVRSKAGPGPAAVGGRFSDDLAGTEYDPDTPGIPDHMRKDPGW
;
A
#
# COMPACT_ATOMS: atom_id res chain seq x y z
N MET A 1 -23.85 -12.70 2.59
CA MET A 1 -23.66 -11.71 3.67
C MET A 1 -22.27 -11.15 3.49
N ALA A 2 -22.16 -9.81 3.51
CA ALA A 2 -20.90 -9.13 3.31
C ALA A 2 -19.89 -9.50 4.39
N GLU A 3 -18.68 -9.88 3.98
CA GLU A 3 -17.62 -10.32 4.89
C GLU A 3 -16.71 -9.15 5.23
N ARG A 4 -16.29 -9.04 6.50
CA ARG A 4 -15.35 -7.99 6.94
C ARG A 4 -14.00 -8.59 7.23
N ILE A 5 -13.01 -8.28 6.39
CA ILE A 5 -11.63 -8.76 6.51
C ILE A 5 -10.70 -7.56 6.49
N ALA A 6 -9.77 -7.48 7.45
CA ALA A 6 -8.76 -6.41 7.54
C ALA A 6 -9.34 -4.98 7.39
N GLY A 7 -10.49 -4.72 8.03
CA GLY A 7 -11.17 -3.42 7.99
C GLY A 7 -11.95 -3.11 6.71
N LYS A 8 -11.87 -3.96 5.68
CA LYS A 8 -12.62 -3.82 4.42
C LYS A 8 -13.87 -4.71 4.43
N ILE A 9 -14.91 -4.26 3.73
CA ILE A 9 -16.16 -5.01 3.56
C ILE A 9 -16.19 -5.56 2.13
N PHE A 10 -16.24 -6.88 2.01
CA PHE A 10 -16.35 -7.60 0.76
C PHE A 10 -17.81 -7.96 0.54
N ARG A 11 -18.38 -7.45 -0.55
CA ARG A 11 -19.77 -7.67 -0.93
C ARG A 11 -19.82 -8.51 -2.20
N SER A 12 -20.82 -9.38 -2.30
CA SER A 12 -21.16 -10.01 -3.58
C SER A 12 -21.70 -8.96 -4.56
N ARG A 13 -21.71 -9.29 -5.87
CA ARG A 13 -22.27 -8.40 -6.90
C ARG A 13 -23.73 -8.01 -6.59
N GLU A 14 -24.51 -8.98 -6.13
CA GLU A 14 -25.92 -8.80 -5.76
C GLU A 14 -26.07 -7.86 -4.55
N GLU A 15 -25.20 -7.98 -3.55
CA GLU A 15 -25.18 -7.10 -2.38
C GLU A 15 -24.78 -5.65 -2.73
N VAL A 16 -23.88 -5.47 -3.71
CA VAL A 16 -23.54 -4.14 -4.23
C VAL A 16 -24.77 -3.52 -4.92
N ILE A 17 -25.48 -4.26 -5.76
CA ILE A 17 -26.70 -3.77 -6.42
C ILE A 17 -27.78 -3.45 -5.40
N ALA A 18 -28.02 -4.33 -4.42
CA ALA A 18 -29.03 -4.16 -3.38
C ALA A 18 -28.76 -2.94 -2.47
N SER A 19 -27.50 -2.52 -2.35
CA SER A 19 -27.10 -1.30 -1.62
C SER A 19 -27.09 -0.03 -2.49
N GLY A 20 -27.60 -0.11 -3.73
CA GLY A 20 -27.63 1.01 -4.68
C GLY A 20 -26.27 1.29 -5.34
N GLY A 21 -25.28 0.44 -5.12
CA GLY A 21 -23.99 0.49 -5.78
C GLY A 21 -24.08 0.03 -7.24
N LYS A 22 -23.17 0.54 -8.07
CA LYS A 22 -23.04 0.14 -9.47
C LYS A 22 -21.82 -0.78 -9.60
N PRO A 23 -22.00 -2.11 -9.66
CA PRO A 23 -20.88 -2.99 -9.93
C PRO A 23 -20.35 -2.72 -11.34
N LEU A 24 -19.05 -2.87 -11.53
CA LEU A 24 -18.41 -2.77 -12.85
C LEU A 24 -19.10 -3.72 -13.84
N THR A 25 -19.22 -3.28 -15.09
CA THR A 25 -19.64 -4.15 -16.18
C THR A 25 -18.57 -5.20 -16.45
N GLU A 26 -18.90 -6.20 -17.27
CA GLU A 26 -17.92 -7.21 -17.68
C GLU A 26 -16.82 -6.59 -18.54
N GLU A 27 -17.21 -5.73 -19.49
CA GLU A 27 -16.29 -4.98 -20.35
C GLU A 27 -15.31 -4.09 -19.56
N GLU A 28 -15.80 -3.36 -18.54
CA GLU A 28 -14.95 -2.52 -17.70
C GLU A 28 -13.94 -3.34 -16.89
N ARG A 29 -14.34 -4.55 -16.48
CA ARG A 29 -13.47 -5.47 -15.73
C ARG A 29 -12.41 -6.06 -16.63
N ASP A 30 -12.78 -6.47 -17.84
CA ASP A 30 -11.84 -7.01 -18.82
C ASP A 30 -10.82 -5.95 -19.25
N ALA A 31 -11.26 -4.70 -19.44
CA ALA A 31 -10.37 -3.58 -19.71
C ALA A 31 -9.38 -3.33 -18.55
N ALA A 32 -9.86 -3.39 -17.30
CA ALA A 32 -9.00 -3.25 -16.13
C ALA A 32 -7.98 -4.40 -16.03
N ILE A 33 -8.40 -5.64 -16.29
CA ILE A 33 -7.52 -6.81 -16.32
C ILE A 33 -6.44 -6.64 -17.40
N ALA A 34 -6.84 -6.27 -18.62
CA ALA A 34 -5.91 -6.03 -19.73
C ALA A 34 -4.88 -4.95 -19.39
N GLN A 35 -5.29 -3.89 -18.68
CA GLN A 35 -4.37 -2.85 -18.21
C GLN A 35 -3.35 -3.40 -17.20
N PHE A 36 -3.76 -4.26 -16.28
CA PHE A 36 -2.85 -4.90 -15.33
C PHE A 36 -1.89 -5.88 -16.02
N GLU A 37 -2.38 -6.67 -16.97
CA GLU A 37 -1.54 -7.59 -17.75
C GLU A 37 -0.51 -6.84 -18.61
N ASP A 38 -0.91 -5.71 -19.22
CA ASP A 38 0.00 -4.87 -19.98
C ASP A 38 1.08 -4.25 -19.09
N TRP A 39 0.70 -3.75 -17.91
CA TRP A 39 1.66 -3.25 -16.92
C TRP A 39 2.62 -4.34 -16.44
N ASP A 40 2.13 -5.55 -16.17
CA ASP A 40 2.98 -6.67 -15.72
C ASP A 40 3.98 -7.06 -16.83
N LYS A 41 3.51 -7.15 -18.08
CA LYS A 41 4.33 -7.49 -19.24
C LYS A 41 5.33 -6.40 -19.62
N ASN A 42 4.98 -5.13 -19.48
CA ASN A 42 5.83 -4.03 -19.97
C ASN A 42 6.64 -3.32 -18.90
N VAL A 43 6.19 -3.34 -17.66
CA VAL A 43 6.82 -2.60 -16.55
C VAL A 43 7.40 -3.58 -15.55
N ARG A 44 6.60 -4.49 -15.00
CA ARG A 44 7.06 -5.37 -13.91
C ARG A 44 8.05 -6.43 -14.37
N SER A 45 7.79 -7.10 -15.49
CA SER A 45 8.67 -8.15 -16.01
C SER A 45 10.01 -7.60 -16.53
N LYS A 46 10.04 -6.32 -16.89
CA LYS A 46 11.24 -5.59 -17.34
C LYS A 46 11.93 -4.83 -16.21
N ALA A 47 11.23 -4.56 -15.10
CA ALA A 47 11.87 -4.12 -13.88
C ALA A 47 12.81 -5.26 -13.47
N GLY A 48 14.11 -4.95 -13.38
CA GLY A 48 15.10 -5.87 -12.84
C GLY A 48 14.72 -6.31 -11.41
N PRO A 49 15.57 -7.13 -10.74
CA PRO A 49 15.29 -7.51 -9.37
C PRO A 49 14.92 -6.28 -8.55
N GLY A 50 13.77 -6.35 -7.87
CA GLY A 50 13.33 -5.29 -6.98
C GLY A 50 14.46 -4.94 -6.00
N PRO A 51 14.46 -3.72 -5.43
CA PRO A 51 15.49 -3.33 -4.48
C PRO A 51 15.65 -4.44 -3.44
N ALA A 52 16.91 -4.78 -3.13
CA ALA A 52 17.22 -5.80 -2.14
C ALA A 52 16.34 -5.54 -0.91
N ALA A 53 15.63 -6.57 -0.45
CA ALA A 53 14.82 -6.46 0.76
C ALA A 53 15.75 -5.86 1.83
N VAL A 54 15.48 -4.62 2.23
CA VAL A 54 16.31 -3.93 3.21
C VAL A 54 16.09 -4.71 4.50
N GLY A 55 17.06 -5.56 4.82
CA GLY A 55 17.01 -6.51 5.91
C GLY A 55 17.14 -5.80 7.25
N GLY A 56 16.04 -5.19 7.67
CA GLY A 56 15.61 -5.18 9.05
C GLY A 56 14.20 -5.73 9.01
N ARG A 57 13.82 -6.58 9.96
CA ARG A 57 12.39 -6.82 10.18
C ARG A 57 11.75 -5.43 10.25
N PHE A 58 10.79 -5.13 9.37
CA PHE A 58 9.75 -4.19 9.77
C PHE A 58 9.01 -4.90 10.91
N SER A 59 9.63 -4.89 12.09
CA SER A 59 8.89 -5.02 13.33
C SER A 59 8.00 -3.81 13.30
N ASP A 60 6.71 -4.05 13.14
CA ASP A 60 5.68 -3.20 13.69
C ASP A 60 5.95 -3.13 15.20
N ASP A 61 6.97 -2.38 15.60
CA ASP A 61 7.07 -1.93 16.96
C ASP A 61 6.00 -0.86 17.08
N LEU A 62 4.87 -1.27 17.65
CA LEU A 62 3.89 -0.41 18.31
C LEU A 62 4.53 0.48 19.43
N ALA A 63 5.85 0.64 19.44
CA ALA A 63 6.67 1.44 20.32
C ALA A 63 7.48 2.45 19.49
N GLY A 64 6.79 3.33 18.77
CA GLY A 64 7.30 4.67 18.51
C GLY A 64 8.27 4.79 17.33
N THR A 65 7.72 5.32 16.24
CA THR A 65 8.42 6.32 15.40
C THR A 65 8.67 7.61 16.19
N GLU A 66 9.24 7.50 17.39
CA GLU A 66 9.68 8.65 18.16
C GLU A 66 11.04 9.05 17.60
N TYR A 67 11.10 10.30 17.15
CA TYR A 67 12.33 10.94 16.74
C TYR A 67 13.36 10.86 17.87
N ASP A 68 14.43 10.11 17.64
CA ASP A 68 15.61 10.09 18.50
C ASP A 68 16.65 11.09 17.95
N PRO A 69 16.86 12.24 18.61
CA PRO A 69 17.82 13.25 18.16
C PRO A 69 19.28 12.76 18.15
N ASP A 70 19.57 11.68 18.87
CA ASP A 70 20.92 11.14 19.03
C ASP A 70 21.22 10.00 18.03
N THR A 71 20.27 9.65 17.17
CA THR A 71 20.47 8.63 16.12
C THR A 71 21.61 9.05 15.16
N PRO A 72 22.66 8.23 15.02
CA PRO A 72 23.79 8.52 14.13
C PRO A 72 23.35 8.65 12.67
N GLY A 73 23.66 9.78 12.02
CA GLY A 73 23.35 10.03 10.62
C GLY A 73 22.24 11.05 10.37
N ILE A 74 21.61 11.59 11.42
CA ILE A 74 20.70 12.74 11.28
C ILE A 74 21.51 14.00 10.96
N PRO A 75 21.20 14.71 9.85
CA PRO A 75 21.85 15.97 9.50
C PRO A 75 21.68 17.03 10.60
N ASP A 76 22.73 17.82 10.86
CA ASP A 76 22.75 18.82 11.94
C ASP A 76 21.58 19.81 11.92
N HIS A 77 21.11 20.21 10.74
CA HIS A 77 19.99 21.14 10.59
C HIS A 77 18.62 20.55 10.98
N MET A 78 18.53 19.24 11.20
CA MET A 78 17.34 18.56 11.73
C MET A 78 17.43 18.31 13.23
N ARG A 79 18.55 18.63 13.88
CA ARG A 79 18.66 18.66 15.34
C ARG A 79 17.94 19.93 15.78
N LYS A 80 16.87 19.79 16.56
CA LYS A 80 16.22 20.97 17.16
C LYS A 80 17.28 21.66 18.02
N ASP A 81 17.61 22.90 17.68
CA ASP A 81 18.41 23.76 18.53
C ASP A 81 17.84 23.68 19.95
N PRO A 82 18.64 23.30 20.95
CA PRO A 82 18.21 23.42 22.34
C PRO A 82 18.27 24.90 22.64
N GLY A 83 17.22 25.64 22.25
CA GLY A 83 17.09 27.06 22.52
C GLY A 83 17.34 27.33 24.00
N TRP A 84 18.40 28.09 24.26
CA TRP A 84 18.61 28.82 25.51
C TRP A 84 17.83 30.14 25.44
#